data_AF-A0A7X7I5E8-F1
#
_entry.id   AF-A0A7X7I5E8-F1
#
_cell.length_a   1.000
_cell.length_b   1.000
_cell.length_c   1.000
_cell.angle_alpha   90.00
_cell.angle_beta   90.00
_cell.angle_gamma   90.00
#
_symmetry.space_group_name_H-M   'P 1'
#
loop_
_entity.id
_entity.type
_entity.pdbx_description
1 polymer ?
#
loop_
_entity_poly.entity_id
_entity_poly.type
_entity_poly.pdbx_seq_one_letter_code
_entity_poly.pdbx_strand_id
1 'polypeptide(L)'
;MINSFCPECHKIVPVRIENLYETLTVRGITVSAYHPVSICSICSAEFVTADQMDEGLANTYKVYREMTGVISPEKIIQLRNKYNASQKAFGIILGFGELTINTYEKGSIPSESHQKVLESAEDAEWFCKQFEKAKPKLGQTQIKRIEQAISGLTDSTITVASNNVYSLSNDLSCMVGEEETEYTGWVKPEIEKLFAMMVYILSHTENVYKMKLLKILFYADFYHYQETSHSISGWAYARLPYGPVPQDFETVLFEARRSGILCSEPDKEQMGEIFSIASDNTSILLHQLSDEEKASLETVCNKLGQLTASQLSNLTHEEDGWLTTAHAECISYAHALTLKGING
;
A
#
# COMPACT_ATOMS: atom_id res chain seq x y z
N MET A 1 -2.95 -40.39 -10.03
CA MET A 1 -4.31 -40.68 -10.56
C MET A 1 -5.29 -40.44 -9.44
N ILE A 2 -6.29 -39.59 -9.67
CA ILE A 2 -7.33 -39.29 -8.69
C ILE A 2 -8.38 -40.39 -8.82
N ASN A 3 -8.80 -40.98 -7.71
CA ASN A 3 -9.82 -42.02 -7.69
C ASN A 3 -11.09 -41.44 -7.08
N SER A 4 -12.23 -41.59 -7.77
CA SER A 4 -13.54 -41.14 -7.29
C SER A 4 -14.59 -42.22 -7.50
N PHE A 5 -15.65 -42.18 -6.69
CA PHE A 5 -16.81 -43.05 -6.86
C PHE A 5 -17.61 -42.62 -8.08
N CYS A 6 -17.71 -43.49 -9.09
CA CYS A 6 -18.52 -43.24 -10.27
C CYS A 6 -19.96 -43.71 -10.03
N PRO A 7 -20.97 -42.84 -10.19
CA PRO A 7 -22.37 -43.20 -9.95
C PRO A 7 -22.91 -44.23 -10.96
N GLU A 8 -22.39 -44.25 -12.19
CA GLU A 8 -22.79 -45.22 -13.21
C GLU A 8 -22.17 -46.61 -12.99
N CYS A 9 -20.88 -46.65 -12.65
CA CYS A 9 -20.16 -47.91 -12.41
C CYS A 9 -20.40 -48.49 -11.01
N HIS A 10 -20.91 -47.69 -10.07
CA HIS A 10 -21.03 -47.99 -8.64
C HIS A 10 -19.71 -48.49 -8.00
N LYS A 11 -18.57 -47.98 -8.47
CA LYS A 11 -17.22 -48.39 -8.04
C LYS A 11 -16.31 -47.18 -7.95
N ILE A 12 -15.28 -47.29 -7.11
CA ILE A 12 -14.17 -46.33 -7.06
C ILE A 12 -13.27 -46.63 -8.26
N VAL A 13 -13.13 -45.63 -9.13
CA VAL A 13 -12.40 -45.75 -10.39
C VAL A 13 -11.46 -44.56 -10.55
N PRO A 14 -10.34 -44.72 -11.29
CA PRO A 14 -9.53 -43.58 -11.66
C PRO A 14 -10.33 -42.66 -12.58
N VAL A 15 -10.29 -41.36 -12.30
CA VAL A 15 -10.98 -40.32 -13.08
C VAL A 15 -9.96 -39.33 -13.65
N ARG A 16 -10.29 -38.75 -14.81
CA ARG A 16 -9.63 -37.54 -15.32
C ARG A 16 -10.51 -36.33 -15.01
N ILE A 17 -9.90 -35.20 -14.69
CA ILE A 17 -10.62 -33.94 -14.46
C ILE A 17 -10.47 -33.09 -15.72
N GLU A 18 -11.59 -32.63 -16.26
CA GLU A 18 -11.63 -31.69 -17.39
C GLU A 18 -12.44 -30.45 -17.00
N ASN A 19 -12.06 -29.28 -17.53
CA ASN A 19 -12.75 -28.03 -17.27
C ASN A 19 -13.72 -27.73 -18.42
N LEU A 20 -15.02 -27.88 -18.17
CA LEU A 20 -16.06 -27.56 -19.14
C LEU A 20 -16.44 -26.10 -19.05
N TYR A 21 -16.66 -25.45 -20.19
CA TYR A 21 -17.10 -24.07 -20.24
C TYR A 21 -18.63 -24.01 -20.24
N GLU A 22 -19.21 -23.56 -19.13
CA GLU A 22 -20.66 -23.55 -18.93
C GLU A 22 -21.17 -22.12 -18.70
N THR A 23 -22.39 -21.85 -19.15
CA THR A 23 -23.09 -20.57 -18.94
C THR A 23 -24.19 -20.74 -17.90
N LEU A 24 -24.09 -19.97 -16.80
CA LEU A 24 -25.05 -19.96 -15.71
C LEU A 24 -25.66 -18.57 -15.53
N THR A 25 -26.91 -18.50 -15.09
CA THR A 25 -27.56 -17.21 -14.78
C THR A 25 -27.46 -16.91 -13.29
N VAL A 26 -26.68 -15.89 -12.94
CA VAL A 26 -26.54 -15.40 -11.56
C VAL A 26 -27.27 -14.06 -11.47
N ARG A 27 -28.34 -14.00 -10.67
CA ARG A 27 -29.15 -12.78 -10.43
C ARG A 27 -29.62 -12.06 -11.72
N GLY A 28 -29.99 -12.84 -12.74
CA GLY A 28 -30.47 -12.32 -14.02
C GLY A 28 -29.38 -11.96 -15.03
N ILE A 29 -28.10 -12.11 -14.67
CA ILE A 29 -26.96 -11.93 -15.56
C ILE A 29 -26.40 -13.29 -15.95
N THR A 30 -26.24 -13.52 -17.25
CA THR A 30 -25.61 -14.73 -17.78
C THR A 30 -24.10 -14.63 -17.69
N VAL A 31 -23.48 -15.56 -16.98
CA VAL A 31 -22.04 -15.64 -16.73
C VAL A 31 -21.52 -16.96 -17.27
N SER A 32 -20.41 -16.91 -18.00
CA SER A 32 -19.78 -18.12 -18.55
C SER A 32 -18.43 -18.37 -17.88
N ALA A 33 -18.25 -19.55 -17.30
CA ALA A 33 -17.06 -19.91 -16.53
C ALA A 33 -16.69 -21.39 -16.70
N TYR A 34 -15.44 -21.70 -16.36
CA TYR A 34 -14.93 -23.07 -16.38
C TYR A 34 -15.32 -23.83 -15.10
N HIS A 35 -15.88 -25.03 -15.28
CA HIS A 35 -16.35 -25.92 -14.24
C HIS A 35 -15.60 -27.25 -14.32
N PRO A 36 -14.95 -27.71 -13.24
CA PRO A 36 -14.24 -28.98 -13.23
C PRO A 36 -15.23 -30.14 -13.18
N VAL A 37 -15.08 -31.10 -14.10
CA VAL A 37 -15.90 -32.31 -14.21
C VAL A 37 -15.02 -33.53 -14.19
N SER A 38 -15.44 -34.56 -13.44
CA SER A 38 -14.76 -35.85 -13.42
C SER A 38 -15.29 -36.73 -14.54
N ILE A 39 -14.38 -37.33 -15.32
CA ILE A 39 -14.71 -38.28 -16.37
C ILE A 39 -14.16 -39.65 -15.98
N CYS A 40 -15.05 -40.64 -15.94
CA CYS A 40 -14.72 -42.03 -15.63
C CYS A 40 -13.82 -42.65 -16.70
N SER A 41 -12.70 -43.25 -16.29
CA SER A 41 -11.80 -43.96 -17.22
C SER A 41 -12.36 -45.28 -17.76
N ILE A 42 -13.41 -45.83 -17.13
CA ILE A 42 -13.99 -47.14 -17.49
C ILE A 42 -15.23 -46.99 -18.38
N CYS A 43 -16.22 -46.20 -17.95
CA CYS A 43 -17.47 -46.02 -18.68
C CYS A 43 -17.60 -44.67 -19.39
N SER A 44 -16.60 -43.79 -19.27
CA SER A 44 -16.60 -42.44 -19.86
C SER A 44 -17.73 -41.51 -19.41
N ALA A 45 -18.47 -41.88 -18.35
CA ALA A 45 -19.49 -41.01 -17.77
C ALA A 45 -18.88 -39.76 -17.12
N GLU A 46 -19.54 -38.63 -17.33
CA GLU A 46 -19.25 -37.32 -16.74
C GLU A 46 -20.04 -37.17 -15.43
N PHE A 47 -19.36 -36.75 -14.37
CA PHE A 47 -20.01 -36.46 -13.09
C PHE A 47 -19.23 -35.42 -12.30
N VAL A 48 -19.91 -34.72 -11.40
CA VAL A 48 -19.32 -33.73 -10.50
C VAL A 48 -19.35 -34.25 -9.08
N THR A 49 -18.27 -34.01 -8.36
CA THR A 49 -18.23 -34.19 -6.90
C THR A 49 -18.73 -32.92 -6.20
N ALA A 50 -19.04 -33.00 -4.91
CA ALA A 50 -19.44 -31.83 -4.12
C ALA A 50 -18.37 -30.72 -4.17
N ASP A 51 -17.09 -31.09 -4.01
CA ASP A 51 -15.97 -30.15 -4.06
C ASP A 51 -15.85 -29.47 -5.44
N GLN A 52 -16.05 -30.23 -6.52
CA GLN A 52 -16.03 -29.69 -7.89
C GLN A 52 -17.21 -28.76 -8.17
N MET A 53 -18.38 -29.05 -7.57
CA MET A 53 -19.55 -28.18 -7.66
C MET A 53 -19.31 -26.85 -6.94
N ASP A 54 -18.71 -26.90 -5.74
CA ASP A 54 -18.32 -25.70 -4.99
C ASP A 54 -17.25 -24.88 -5.74
N GLU A 55 -16.25 -25.54 -6.33
CA GLU A 55 -15.21 -24.90 -7.15
C GLU A 55 -15.79 -24.23 -8.41
N GLY A 56 -16.68 -24.91 -9.13
CA GLY A 56 -17.36 -24.36 -10.29
C GLY A 56 -18.21 -23.13 -9.95
N LEU A 57 -18.92 -23.19 -8.81
CA LEU A 57 -19.69 -22.05 -8.31
C LEU A 57 -18.78 -20.87 -7.94
N ALA A 58 -17.64 -21.13 -7.29
CA ALA A 58 -16.65 -20.10 -6.96
C ALA A 58 -16.09 -19.42 -8.21
N ASN A 59 -15.75 -20.19 -9.25
CA ASN A 59 -15.30 -19.67 -10.55
C ASN A 59 -16.37 -18.79 -11.20
N THR A 60 -17.62 -19.26 -11.20
CA THR A 60 -18.76 -18.47 -11.72
C THR A 60 -18.93 -17.16 -10.97
N TYR A 61 -18.85 -17.18 -9.63
CA TYR A 61 -18.98 -15.97 -8.83
C TYR A 61 -17.80 -15.01 -8.98
N LYS A 62 -16.60 -15.52 -9.29
CA LYS A 62 -15.44 -14.67 -9.62
C LYS A 62 -15.69 -13.88 -10.90
N VAL A 63 -16.08 -14.56 -11.98
CA VAL A 63 -16.39 -13.90 -13.27
C VAL A 63 -17.57 -12.93 -13.11
N TYR A 64 -18.61 -13.32 -12.37
CA TYR A 64 -19.74 -12.43 -12.07
C TYR A 64 -19.29 -11.13 -11.38
N ARG A 65 -18.37 -11.20 -10.41
CA ARG A 65 -17.83 -10.01 -9.71
C ARG A 65 -17.03 -9.12 -10.64
N GLU A 66 -16.17 -9.70 -11.47
CA GLU A 66 -15.39 -8.95 -12.47
C GLU A 66 -16.30 -8.19 -13.45
N MET A 67 -17.42 -8.78 -13.85
CA MET A 67 -18.40 -8.14 -14.74
C MET A 67 -19.23 -7.05 -14.07
N THR A 68 -19.55 -7.21 -12.78
CA THR A 68 -20.54 -6.35 -12.08
C THR A 68 -19.93 -5.36 -11.10
N GLY A 69 -18.63 -5.45 -10.80
CA GLY A 69 -17.94 -4.61 -9.82
C GLY A 69 -18.32 -4.89 -8.36
N VAL A 70 -19.02 -6.00 -8.09
CA VAL A 70 -19.40 -6.40 -6.72
C VAL A 70 -18.14 -6.65 -5.87
N ILE A 71 -18.18 -6.21 -4.61
CA ILE A 71 -17.03 -6.25 -3.70
C ILE A 71 -16.54 -7.70 -3.51
N SER A 72 -15.21 -7.87 -3.56
CA SER A 72 -14.61 -9.20 -3.41
C SER A 72 -14.49 -9.60 -1.93
N PRO A 73 -14.45 -10.90 -1.62
CA PRO A 73 -14.22 -11.39 -0.25
C PRO A 73 -12.94 -10.82 0.37
N GLU A 74 -11.86 -10.73 -0.41
CA GLU A 74 -10.56 -10.21 0.02
C GLU A 74 -10.68 -8.73 0.41
N LYS A 75 -11.43 -7.94 -0.38
CA LYS A 75 -11.68 -6.53 -0.09
C LYS A 75 -12.51 -6.35 1.17
N ILE A 76 -13.50 -7.22 1.44
CA ILE A 76 -14.26 -7.22 2.70
C ILE A 76 -13.33 -7.52 3.89
N ILE A 77 -12.44 -8.52 3.75
CA ILE A 77 -11.45 -8.86 4.79
C ILE A 77 -10.52 -7.66 5.05
N GLN A 78 -10.00 -7.04 3.99
CA GLN A 78 -9.17 -5.84 4.10
C GLN A 78 -9.90 -4.69 4.80
N LEU A 79 -11.15 -4.43 4.42
CA LEU A 79 -11.97 -3.37 5.01
C LEU A 79 -12.26 -3.62 6.50
N ARG A 80 -12.53 -4.87 6.87
CA ARG A 80 -12.70 -5.25 8.26
C ARG A 80 -11.39 -5.11 9.06
N ASN A 81 -10.27 -5.52 8.47
CA ASN A 81 -8.96 -5.45 9.09
C ASN A 81 -8.48 -3.99 9.24
N LYS A 82 -8.85 -3.08 8.33
CA LYS A 82 -8.61 -1.62 8.43
C LYS A 82 -9.06 -1.07 9.78
N TYR A 83 -10.21 -1.52 10.29
CA TYR A 83 -10.75 -1.10 11.59
C TYR A 83 -10.46 -2.10 12.73
N ASN A 84 -9.59 -3.09 12.50
CA ASN A 84 -9.30 -4.21 13.42
C ASN A 84 -10.56 -4.86 14.02
N ALA A 85 -11.64 -4.91 13.23
CA ALA A 85 -12.91 -5.44 13.68
C ALA A 85 -12.94 -6.97 13.51
N SER A 86 -13.53 -7.67 14.47
CA SER A 86 -13.89 -9.08 14.28
C SER A 86 -15.08 -9.21 13.32
N GLN A 87 -15.27 -10.36 12.67
CA GLN A 87 -16.42 -10.58 11.76
C GLN A 87 -17.77 -10.23 12.43
N LYS A 88 -17.91 -10.65 13.70
CA LYS A 88 -19.09 -10.35 14.52
C LYS A 88 -19.25 -8.86 14.79
N ALA A 89 -18.19 -8.18 15.23
CA ALA A 89 -18.25 -6.75 15.54
C ALA A 89 -18.51 -5.90 14.28
N PHE A 90 -17.85 -6.24 13.16
CA PHE A 90 -18.03 -5.56 11.88
C PHE A 90 -19.46 -5.71 11.36
N GLY A 91 -20.04 -6.92 11.45
CA GLY A 91 -21.44 -7.15 11.10
C GLY A 91 -22.39 -6.30 11.94
N ILE A 92 -22.17 -6.22 13.26
CA ILE A 92 -23.00 -5.39 14.17
C ILE A 92 -22.90 -3.90 13.82
N ILE A 93 -21.71 -3.40 13.50
CA ILE A 93 -21.48 -1.98 13.15
C ILE A 93 -22.19 -1.61 11.85
N LEU A 94 -22.13 -2.48 10.84
CA LEU A 94 -22.80 -2.27 9.55
C LEU A 94 -24.31 -2.56 9.59
N GLY A 95 -24.83 -3.03 10.72
CA GLY A 95 -26.24 -3.39 10.87
C GLY A 95 -26.63 -4.70 10.17
N PHE A 96 -25.67 -5.58 9.92
CA PHE A 96 -25.90 -6.90 9.36
C PHE A 96 -26.19 -7.95 10.45
N GLY A 97 -26.76 -9.09 10.06
CA GLY A 97 -26.89 -10.25 10.92
C GLY A 97 -25.53 -10.86 11.30
N GLU A 98 -25.45 -11.55 12.44
CA GLU A 98 -24.18 -12.00 13.04
C GLU A 98 -23.32 -12.89 12.12
N LEU A 99 -23.94 -13.65 11.21
CA LEU A 99 -23.24 -14.57 10.31
C LEU A 99 -23.00 -14.01 8.92
N THR A 100 -23.57 -12.84 8.59
CA THR A 100 -23.60 -12.30 7.23
C THR A 100 -22.19 -12.00 6.71
N ILE A 101 -21.31 -11.43 7.54
CA ILE A 101 -19.93 -11.14 7.16
C ILE A 101 -19.13 -12.43 6.91
N ASN A 102 -19.30 -13.46 7.73
CA ASN A 102 -18.63 -14.75 7.53
C ASN A 102 -19.00 -15.37 6.17
N THR A 103 -20.27 -15.30 5.80
CA THR A 103 -20.79 -15.79 4.52
C THR A 103 -20.21 -15.03 3.33
N TYR A 104 -20.01 -13.72 3.44
CA TYR A 104 -19.41 -12.92 2.35
C TYR A 104 -17.90 -13.11 2.26
N GLU A 105 -17.19 -13.20 3.38
CA GLU A 105 -15.75 -13.52 3.39
C GLU A 105 -15.47 -14.94 2.84
N LYS A 106 -16.45 -15.85 2.86
CA LYS A 106 -16.39 -17.17 2.21
C LYS A 106 -16.73 -17.18 0.73
N GLY A 107 -17.07 -16.03 0.13
CA GLY A 107 -17.32 -15.96 -1.31
C GLY A 107 -18.79 -15.91 -1.72
N SER A 108 -19.74 -15.72 -0.81
CA SER A 108 -21.13 -15.42 -1.22
C SER A 108 -21.27 -14.01 -1.79
N ILE A 109 -22.24 -13.79 -2.66
CA ILE A 109 -22.49 -12.49 -3.29
C ILE A 109 -23.37 -11.62 -2.36
N PRO A 110 -22.91 -10.42 -1.93
CA PRO A 110 -23.72 -9.50 -1.13
C PRO A 110 -25.01 -9.07 -1.85
N SER A 111 -26.09 -8.80 -1.13
CA SER A 111 -27.28 -8.16 -1.73
C SER A 111 -26.94 -6.74 -2.16
N GLU A 112 -27.75 -6.14 -3.04
CA GLU A 112 -27.51 -4.75 -3.49
C GLU A 112 -27.47 -3.76 -2.31
N SER A 113 -28.35 -3.95 -1.31
CA SER A 113 -28.35 -3.13 -0.10
C SER A 113 -27.08 -3.31 0.74
N HIS A 114 -26.61 -4.56 0.91
CA HIS A 114 -25.37 -4.81 1.67
C HIS A 114 -24.12 -4.33 0.92
N GLN A 115 -24.12 -4.42 -0.42
CA GLN A 115 -23.05 -3.89 -1.26
C GLN A 115 -22.84 -2.39 -1.00
N LYS A 116 -23.90 -1.59 -1.06
CA LYS A 116 -23.83 -0.13 -0.80
C LYS A 116 -23.30 0.20 0.59
N VAL A 117 -23.68 -0.59 1.59
CA VAL A 117 -23.20 -0.41 2.97
C VAL A 117 -21.73 -0.78 3.11
N LEU A 118 -21.27 -1.85 2.45
CA LEU A 118 -19.86 -2.24 2.42
C LEU A 118 -19.01 -1.20 1.70
N GLU A 119 -19.49 -0.63 0.60
CA GLU A 119 -18.84 0.49 -0.10
C GLU A 119 -18.78 1.75 0.78
N SER A 120 -19.88 2.08 1.48
CA SER A 120 -19.92 3.23 2.40
C SER A 120 -18.96 3.07 3.59
N ALA A 121 -18.67 1.83 3.99
CA ALA A 121 -17.73 1.54 5.07
C ALA A 121 -16.25 1.81 4.69
N GLU A 122 -15.94 2.04 3.41
CA GLU A 122 -14.63 2.53 2.98
C GLU A 122 -14.35 3.93 3.53
N ASP A 123 -15.39 4.78 3.61
CA ASP A 123 -15.33 6.08 4.27
C ASP A 123 -15.21 5.92 5.79
N ALA A 124 -14.06 6.36 6.32
CA ALA A 124 -13.74 6.26 7.73
C ALA A 124 -14.67 7.12 8.60
N GLU A 125 -15.09 8.30 8.14
CA GLU A 125 -15.98 9.17 8.91
C GLU A 125 -17.37 8.53 9.03
N TRP A 126 -17.88 7.99 7.93
CA TRP A 126 -19.13 7.25 7.92
C TRP A 126 -19.05 6.03 8.84
N PHE A 127 -17.97 5.25 8.77
CA PHE A 127 -17.78 4.07 9.61
C PHE A 127 -17.74 4.43 11.10
N CYS A 128 -17.01 5.49 11.47
CA CYS A 128 -16.94 5.96 12.85
C CYS A 128 -18.32 6.35 13.39
N LYS A 129 -19.14 7.05 12.58
CA LYS A 129 -20.52 7.39 12.95
C LYS A 129 -21.38 6.15 13.20
N GLN A 130 -21.21 5.09 12.41
CA GLN A 130 -21.92 3.83 12.67
C GLN A 130 -21.38 3.09 13.90
N PHE A 131 -20.07 3.13 14.11
CA PHE A 131 -19.43 2.53 15.27
C PHE A 131 -19.95 3.14 16.58
N GLU A 132 -20.02 4.47 16.69
CA GLU A 132 -20.55 5.15 17.88
C GLU A 132 -22.00 4.71 18.20
N LYS A 133 -22.84 4.55 17.17
CA LYS A 133 -24.21 4.04 17.34
C LYS A 133 -24.25 2.58 17.77
N ALA A 134 -23.26 1.78 17.36
CA ALA A 134 -23.18 0.36 17.63
C ALA A 134 -22.48 0.03 18.96
N LYS A 135 -21.73 0.97 19.57
CA LYS A 135 -20.99 0.79 20.84
C LYS A 135 -21.80 0.09 21.95
N PRO A 136 -23.07 0.43 22.22
CA PRO A 136 -23.84 -0.21 23.29
C PRO A 136 -24.06 -1.72 23.09
N LYS A 137 -23.89 -2.23 21.86
CA LYS A 137 -24.10 -3.64 21.48
C LYS A 137 -22.80 -4.44 21.40
N LEU A 138 -21.65 -3.81 21.63
CA LEU A 138 -20.32 -4.42 21.49
C LEU A 138 -19.69 -4.73 22.86
N GLY A 139 -18.81 -5.73 22.91
CA GLY A 139 -18.06 -6.04 24.12
C GLY A 139 -16.90 -5.07 24.35
N GLN A 140 -16.54 -4.79 25.61
CA GLN A 140 -15.51 -3.80 25.97
C GLN A 140 -14.16 -4.04 25.29
N THR A 141 -13.73 -5.31 25.12
CA THR A 141 -12.48 -5.66 24.42
C THR A 141 -12.56 -5.36 22.93
N GLN A 142 -13.72 -5.53 22.30
CA GLN A 142 -13.94 -5.22 20.88
C GLN A 142 -13.99 -3.72 20.66
N ILE A 143 -14.66 -2.99 21.56
CA ILE A 143 -14.70 -1.53 21.57
C ILE A 143 -13.27 -0.99 21.65
N LYS A 144 -12.46 -1.43 22.63
CA LYS A 144 -11.07 -0.98 22.76
C LYS A 144 -10.23 -1.26 21.51
N ARG A 145 -10.36 -2.44 20.90
CA ARG A 145 -9.60 -2.80 19.69
C ARG A 145 -9.96 -1.93 18.49
N ILE A 146 -11.26 -1.66 18.31
CA ILE A 146 -11.77 -0.85 17.22
C ILE A 146 -11.50 0.63 17.50
N GLU A 147 -11.60 1.10 18.74
CA GLU A 147 -11.19 2.45 19.15
C GLU A 147 -9.70 2.66 18.98
N GLN A 148 -8.84 1.65 19.22
CA GLN A 148 -7.40 1.73 18.94
C GLN A 148 -7.10 1.78 17.44
N ALA A 149 -7.85 1.05 16.63
CA ALA A 149 -7.70 1.09 15.18
C ALA A 149 -8.27 2.38 14.59
N ILE A 150 -9.42 2.85 15.08
CA ILE A 150 -10.02 4.12 14.72
C ILE A 150 -9.16 5.27 15.22
N SER A 151 -8.61 5.22 16.43
CA SER A 151 -7.64 6.21 16.90
C SER A 151 -6.39 6.19 16.04
N GLY A 152 -5.91 5.02 15.61
CA GLY A 152 -4.85 4.91 14.60
C GLY A 152 -5.24 5.42 13.20
N LEU A 153 -6.53 5.62 12.91
CA LEU A 153 -7.07 6.20 11.68
C LEU A 153 -7.45 7.69 11.83
N THR A 154 -7.77 8.15 13.05
CA THR A 154 -8.16 9.54 13.38
C THR A 154 -7.03 10.35 14.04
N ASP A 155 -5.96 9.71 14.54
CA ASP A 155 -4.67 10.35 14.84
C ASP A 155 -4.00 10.87 13.56
N SER A 156 -4.48 10.42 12.39
CA SER A 156 -4.22 11.00 11.07
C SER A 156 -4.93 12.35 10.83
N THR A 157 -5.77 12.80 11.77
CA THR A 157 -6.35 14.15 11.82
C THR A 157 -5.98 14.82 13.13
N ILE A 158 -4.69 15.09 13.26
CA ILE A 158 -4.03 16.13 14.06
C ILE A 158 -4.82 16.62 15.29
N THR A 159 -4.50 16.07 16.46
CA THR A 159 -4.45 16.89 17.68
C THR A 159 -3.01 16.97 18.14
N VAL A 160 -2.44 18.15 17.93
CA VAL A 160 -1.13 18.60 18.40
C VAL A 160 -1.14 18.62 19.93
N ALA A 161 -0.60 17.59 20.57
CA ALA A 161 -0.08 17.66 21.92
C ALA A 161 1.06 16.65 22.05
N SER A 162 2.27 17.20 22.00
CA SER A 162 3.56 16.65 22.40
C SER A 162 3.51 15.26 23.04
N ASN A 163 4.00 14.23 22.33
CA ASN A 163 4.92 13.18 22.85
C ASN A 163 4.90 11.81 22.13
N ASN A 164 4.14 11.58 21.04
CA ASN A 164 4.08 10.24 20.44
C ASN A 164 4.38 10.14 18.94
N VAL A 165 5.29 10.99 18.43
CA VAL A 165 5.96 10.74 17.13
C VAL A 165 6.83 9.47 17.20
N TYR A 166 7.29 9.10 18.39
CA TYR A 166 8.37 8.15 18.64
C TYR A 166 8.07 6.65 18.47
N SER A 167 6.80 6.21 18.36
CA SER A 167 6.52 4.76 18.46
C SER A 167 6.45 4.00 17.13
N LEU A 168 6.22 4.68 16.00
CA LEU A 168 6.17 4.03 14.66
C LEU A 168 7.37 4.35 13.77
N SER A 169 8.12 5.40 14.07
CA SER A 169 9.38 5.65 13.38
C SER A 169 10.41 4.55 13.59
N ASN A 170 10.34 3.89 14.75
CA ASN A 170 11.19 2.78 15.12
C ASN A 170 10.95 1.52 14.26
N ASP A 171 9.73 1.30 13.76
CA ASP A 171 9.39 0.11 12.98
C ASP A 171 9.76 0.22 11.49
N LEU A 172 9.81 1.42 10.91
CA LEU A 172 10.33 1.58 9.54
C LEU A 172 11.85 1.68 9.52
N SER A 173 12.43 2.35 10.54
CA SER A 173 13.88 2.44 10.68
C SER A 173 14.51 1.06 10.90
N CYS A 174 13.79 0.12 11.53
CA CYS A 174 14.26 -1.26 11.67
C CYS A 174 14.19 -2.11 10.37
N MET A 175 13.36 -1.71 9.39
CA MET A 175 13.28 -2.38 8.07
C MET A 175 14.46 -2.03 7.16
N VAL A 176 15.01 -0.82 7.28
CA VAL A 176 16.15 -0.33 6.47
C VAL A 176 17.51 -0.67 7.10
N GLY A 177 17.50 -1.17 8.35
CA GLY A 177 18.68 -1.58 9.11
C GLY A 177 19.11 -0.51 10.10
N GLU A 178 19.60 -0.93 11.28
CA GLU A 178 19.98 0.00 12.36
C GLU A 178 21.46 0.39 12.35
N GLU A 179 22.22 -0.05 11.33
CA GLU A 179 23.67 0.06 11.29
C GLU A 179 24.13 1.28 10.48
N GLU A 180 25.09 2.02 11.04
CA GLU A 180 25.83 3.06 10.32
C GLU A 180 26.77 2.39 9.32
N THR A 181 26.50 2.59 8.03
CA THR A 181 27.26 1.96 6.94
C THR A 181 27.58 2.97 5.83
N GLU A 182 28.37 2.54 4.85
CA GLU A 182 28.59 3.32 3.63
C GLU A 182 27.30 3.57 2.82
N TYR A 183 26.24 2.79 3.05
CA TYR A 183 24.95 2.92 2.35
C TYR A 183 23.96 3.80 3.10
N THR A 184 24.23 4.15 4.36
CA THR A 184 23.43 5.10 5.15
C THR A 184 24.13 6.44 5.31
N GLY A 185 25.31 6.61 4.71
CA GLY A 185 26.13 7.81 4.87
C GLY A 185 26.58 8.02 6.31
N TRP A 186 26.88 6.94 7.03
CA TRP A 186 27.32 6.94 8.43
C TRP A 186 26.36 7.60 9.43
N VAL A 187 25.06 7.59 9.12
CA VAL A 187 23.99 8.03 10.02
C VAL A 187 23.01 6.86 10.19
N LYS A 188 22.53 6.64 11.41
CA LYS A 188 21.46 5.66 11.66
C LYS A 188 20.18 6.14 10.95
N PRO A 189 19.44 5.30 10.20
CA PRO A 189 18.22 5.75 9.54
C PRO A 189 17.22 6.37 10.52
N GLU A 190 16.80 7.60 10.21
CA GLU A 190 15.83 8.39 10.99
C GLU A 190 14.69 8.82 10.05
N ILE A 191 13.57 8.11 10.08
CA ILE A 191 12.44 8.41 9.19
C ILE A 191 11.85 9.80 9.42
N GLU A 192 11.92 10.34 10.64
CA GLU A 192 11.49 11.72 10.93
C GLU A 192 12.28 12.74 10.13
N LYS A 193 13.58 12.53 9.95
CA LYS A 193 14.41 13.39 9.10
C LYS A 193 14.06 13.23 7.64
N LEU A 194 13.81 12.01 7.17
CA LEU A 194 13.35 11.77 5.80
C LEU A 194 12.02 12.48 5.52
N PHE A 195 11.06 12.41 6.44
CA PHE A 195 9.79 13.14 6.35
C PHE A 195 9.99 14.66 6.42
N ALA A 196 10.89 15.15 7.29
CA ALA A 196 11.22 16.56 7.36
C ALA A 196 11.83 17.08 6.06
N MET A 197 12.70 16.28 5.40
CA MET A 197 13.23 16.60 4.08
C MET A 197 12.12 16.68 3.04
N MET A 198 11.16 15.75 3.04
CA MET A 198 10.00 15.80 2.13
C MET A 198 9.18 17.08 2.32
N VAL A 199 8.85 17.43 3.58
CA VAL A 199 8.13 18.68 3.90
C VAL A 199 8.93 19.89 3.44
N TYR A 200 10.25 19.92 3.66
CA TYR A 200 11.10 21.02 3.22
C TYR A 200 11.07 21.17 1.69
N ILE A 201 11.27 20.09 0.94
CA ILE A 201 11.29 20.09 -0.53
C ILE A 201 9.96 20.60 -1.09
N LEU A 202 8.83 20.11 -0.58
CA LEU A 202 7.50 20.52 -1.01
C LEU A 202 7.14 21.96 -0.64
N SER A 203 7.78 22.50 0.41
CA SER A 203 7.62 23.92 0.79
C SER A 203 8.39 24.87 -0.14
N HIS A 204 9.40 24.38 -0.87
CA HIS A 204 10.33 25.20 -1.65
C HIS A 204 10.37 24.85 -3.15
N THR A 205 9.57 23.88 -3.59
CA THR A 205 9.52 23.44 -4.98
C THR A 205 8.08 23.32 -5.46
N GLU A 206 7.77 23.92 -6.61
CA GLU A 206 6.46 23.80 -7.22
C GLU A 206 6.33 22.54 -8.09
N ASN A 207 5.09 22.03 -8.22
CA ASN A 207 4.73 20.92 -9.11
C ASN A 207 5.64 19.69 -8.93
N VAL A 208 5.69 19.18 -7.70
CA VAL A 208 6.56 18.05 -7.34
C VAL A 208 5.87 16.73 -7.62
N TYR A 209 6.26 16.07 -8.71
CA TYR A 209 5.83 14.71 -9.03
C TYR A 209 6.59 13.67 -8.21
N LYS A 210 6.03 12.45 -8.06
CA LYS A 210 6.65 11.33 -7.34
C LYS A 210 8.15 11.19 -7.61
N MET A 211 8.54 11.02 -8.88
CA MET A 211 9.95 10.81 -9.24
C MET A 211 10.83 12.04 -9.01
N LYS A 212 10.27 13.26 -9.01
CA LYS A 212 11.01 14.48 -8.71
C LYS A 212 11.33 14.56 -7.22
N LEU A 213 10.35 14.27 -6.36
CA LEU A 213 10.55 14.20 -4.92
C LEU A 213 11.67 13.21 -4.55
N LEU A 214 11.57 11.97 -5.03
CA LEU A 214 12.53 10.91 -4.69
C LEU A 214 13.96 11.23 -5.14
N LYS A 215 14.11 11.88 -6.30
CA LYS A 215 15.42 12.31 -6.80
C LYS A 215 16.00 13.46 -6.00
N ILE A 216 15.18 14.45 -5.62
CA ILE A 216 15.65 15.57 -4.79
C ILE A 216 16.05 15.07 -3.40
N LEU A 217 15.34 14.10 -2.82
CA LEU A 217 15.74 13.45 -1.57
C LEU A 217 17.16 12.83 -1.68
N PHE A 218 17.40 12.05 -2.74
CA PHE A 218 18.72 11.47 -3.03
C PHE A 218 19.81 12.55 -3.09
N TYR A 219 19.60 13.61 -3.86
CA TYR A 219 20.59 14.68 -3.98
C TYR A 219 20.80 15.44 -2.67
N ALA A 220 19.76 15.65 -1.87
CA ALA A 220 19.88 16.33 -0.59
C ALA A 220 20.73 15.54 0.40
N ASP A 221 20.48 14.24 0.53
CA ASP A 221 21.28 13.36 1.38
C ASP A 221 22.72 13.25 0.90
N PHE A 222 22.94 13.02 -0.40
CA PHE A 222 24.28 12.85 -0.97
C PHE A 222 25.07 14.15 -0.97
N TYR A 223 24.43 15.30 -1.23
CA TYR A 223 25.10 16.60 -1.14
C TYR A 223 25.49 16.94 0.29
N HIS A 224 24.60 16.71 1.27
CA HIS A 224 24.97 16.93 2.67
C HIS A 224 26.14 16.04 3.09
N TYR A 225 26.11 14.76 2.69
CA TYR A 225 27.23 13.84 2.92
C TYR A 225 28.53 14.32 2.28
N GLN A 226 28.47 14.89 1.07
CA GLN A 226 29.65 15.45 0.42
C GLN A 226 30.30 16.56 1.27
N GLU A 227 29.48 17.40 1.89
CA GLU A 227 29.94 18.56 2.67
C GLU A 227 30.39 18.17 4.10
N THR A 228 29.72 17.19 4.73
CA THR A 228 29.87 16.91 6.18
C THR A 228 30.36 15.50 6.50
N SER A 229 30.51 14.64 5.48
CA SER A 229 30.74 13.19 5.62
C SER A 229 29.62 12.41 6.34
N HIS A 230 28.46 13.04 6.57
CA HIS A 230 27.27 12.42 7.16
C HIS A 230 26.04 12.74 6.29
N SER A 231 25.16 11.78 6.06
CA SER A 231 23.88 12.05 5.36
C SER A 231 22.91 12.83 6.27
N ILE A 232 21.79 13.31 5.72
CA ILE A 232 20.76 13.96 6.55
C ILE A 232 19.95 12.87 7.26
N SER A 233 19.34 11.97 6.49
CA SER A 233 18.32 11.05 6.99
C SER A 233 18.84 9.68 7.41
N GLY A 234 20.07 9.32 7.06
CA GLY A 234 20.55 7.95 7.19
C GLY A 234 19.92 6.96 6.21
N TRP A 235 19.04 7.39 5.29
CA TRP A 235 18.31 6.45 4.44
C TRP A 235 19.19 5.89 3.31
N ALA A 236 19.06 4.60 3.04
CA ALA A 236 19.71 3.96 1.90
C ALA A 236 18.94 4.24 0.60
N TYR A 237 19.66 4.33 -0.52
CA TYR A 237 19.08 4.61 -1.83
C TYR A 237 19.38 3.50 -2.82
N ALA A 238 18.36 2.96 -3.48
CA ALA A 238 18.50 1.87 -4.46
C ALA A 238 18.52 2.40 -5.89
N ARG A 239 19.31 1.76 -6.75
CA ARG A 239 19.32 2.06 -8.20
C ARG A 239 18.14 1.38 -8.90
N LEU A 240 17.14 2.17 -9.32
CA LEU A 240 16.03 1.72 -10.17
C LEU A 240 16.08 2.30 -11.59
N PRO A 241 15.31 1.75 -12.56
CA PRO A 241 15.36 2.17 -13.97
C PRO A 241 15.02 3.64 -14.21
N TYR A 242 14.29 4.26 -13.29
CA TYR A 242 13.86 5.66 -13.40
C TYR A 242 14.70 6.63 -12.56
N GLY A 243 15.78 6.15 -11.95
CA GLY A 243 16.69 6.92 -11.10
C GLY A 243 16.89 6.32 -9.71
N PRO A 244 17.74 6.94 -8.90
CA PRO A 244 17.89 6.56 -7.49
C PRO A 244 16.61 6.88 -6.72
N VAL A 245 16.24 5.99 -5.80
CA VAL A 245 15.09 6.19 -4.91
C VAL A 245 15.45 5.71 -3.50
N PRO A 246 14.84 6.29 -2.44
CA PRO A 246 14.90 5.71 -1.11
C PRO A 246 14.54 4.22 -1.12
N GLN A 247 15.25 3.40 -0.37
CA GLN A 247 14.87 2.00 -0.16
C GLN A 247 13.44 1.94 0.42
N ASP A 248 12.63 1.01 -0.09
CA ASP A 248 11.21 0.86 0.28
C ASP A 248 10.36 2.13 0.10
N PHE A 249 10.69 2.99 -0.89
CA PHE A 249 10.02 4.28 -1.07
C PHE A 249 8.48 4.21 -1.16
N GLU A 250 7.88 3.15 -1.70
CA GLU A 250 6.41 3.01 -1.75
C GLU A 250 5.83 2.89 -0.33
N THR A 251 6.51 2.16 0.56
CA THR A 251 6.15 2.08 1.99
C THR A 251 6.36 3.43 2.67
N VAL A 252 7.49 4.10 2.42
CA VAL A 252 7.76 5.44 2.98
C VAL A 252 6.68 6.45 2.57
N LEU A 253 6.33 6.50 1.28
CA LEU A 253 5.29 7.40 0.76
C LEU A 253 3.90 7.03 1.27
N PHE A 254 3.61 5.74 1.42
CA PHE A 254 2.37 5.28 2.05
C PHE A 254 2.28 5.76 3.49
N GLU A 255 3.34 5.60 4.28
CA GLU A 255 3.39 6.02 5.68
C GLU A 255 3.34 7.54 5.84
N ALA A 256 4.02 8.30 4.98
CA ALA A 256 3.93 9.76 4.97
C ALA A 256 2.49 10.24 4.71
N ARG A 257 1.76 9.60 3.79
CA ARG A 257 0.35 9.91 3.53
C ARG A 257 -0.56 9.47 4.65
N ARG A 258 -0.37 8.24 5.15
CA ARG A 258 -1.13 7.67 6.27
C ARG A 258 -1.00 8.54 7.53
N SER A 259 0.18 9.10 7.75
CA SER A 259 0.48 9.97 8.90
C SER A 259 0.04 11.43 8.70
N GLY A 260 -0.63 11.75 7.58
CA GLY A 260 -1.10 13.11 7.30
C GLY A 260 0.03 14.11 7.08
N ILE A 261 1.21 13.65 6.66
CA ILE A 261 2.35 14.51 6.34
C ILE A 261 2.21 15.02 4.90
N LEU A 262 1.94 14.10 3.98
CA LEU A 262 1.83 14.35 2.56
C LEU A 262 0.43 13.98 2.04
N CYS A 263 0.01 14.65 0.98
CA CYS A 263 -1.06 14.18 0.12
C CYS A 263 -0.59 14.17 -1.33
N SER A 264 -1.32 13.45 -2.17
CA SER A 264 -1.04 13.36 -3.60
C SER A 264 -2.34 13.40 -4.37
N GLU A 265 -2.38 14.19 -5.43
CA GLU A 265 -3.52 14.31 -6.33
C GLU A 265 -3.09 13.97 -7.76
N PRO A 266 -3.98 13.40 -8.58
CA PRO A 266 -3.69 13.22 -10.00
C PRO A 266 -3.47 14.59 -10.66
N ASP A 267 -2.51 14.66 -11.58
CA ASP A 267 -2.32 15.85 -12.40
C ASP A 267 -3.53 16.07 -13.33
N LYS A 268 -3.55 17.24 -14.00
CA LYS A 268 -4.67 17.63 -14.87
C LYS A 268 -4.93 16.64 -16.00
N GLU A 269 -3.91 15.90 -16.43
CA GLU A 269 -3.97 14.93 -17.52
C GLU A 269 -4.23 13.50 -17.02
N GLN A 270 -4.30 13.29 -15.70
CA GLN A 270 -4.40 12.00 -15.02
C GLN A 270 -3.28 11.01 -15.41
N MET A 271 -2.10 11.54 -15.76
CA MET A 271 -0.93 10.76 -16.18
C MET A 271 0.15 10.68 -15.10
N GLY A 272 0.06 11.50 -14.05
CA GLY A 272 0.99 11.51 -12.93
C GLY A 272 0.35 11.94 -11.62
N GLU A 273 1.11 11.81 -10.53
CA GLU A 273 0.71 12.23 -9.18
C GLU A 273 1.58 13.41 -8.74
N ILE A 274 0.92 14.49 -8.30
CA ILE A 274 1.56 15.69 -7.73
C ILE A 274 1.44 15.61 -6.21
N PHE A 275 2.56 15.76 -5.51
CA PHE A 275 2.65 15.72 -4.07
C PHE A 275 2.58 17.13 -3.48
N SER A 276 1.92 17.25 -2.33
CA SER A 276 1.83 18.46 -1.54
C SER A 276 1.77 18.13 -0.05
N ILE A 277 1.93 19.15 0.78
CA ILE A 277 1.85 19.03 2.23
C ILE A 277 0.37 18.91 2.62
N ALA A 278 0.02 17.92 3.44
CA ALA A 278 -1.38 17.65 3.79
C ALA A 278 -1.94 18.63 4.83
N SER A 279 -1.09 19.23 5.67
CA SER A 279 -1.50 20.19 6.71
C SER A 279 -0.36 21.12 7.13
N ASP A 280 -0.71 22.35 7.51
CA ASP A 280 0.23 23.35 8.05
C ASP A 280 0.96 22.89 9.32
N ASN A 281 0.35 21.97 10.09
CA ASN A 281 0.95 21.45 11.32
C ASN A 281 2.19 20.57 11.06
N THR A 282 2.44 20.16 9.82
CA THR A 282 3.62 19.36 9.45
C THR A 282 4.91 20.18 9.49
N SER A 283 4.82 21.51 9.54
CA SER A 283 5.96 22.42 9.74
C SER A 283 6.76 22.12 11.02
N ILE A 284 6.13 21.49 12.02
CA ILE A 284 6.82 21.02 13.24
C ILE A 284 7.94 20.01 12.95
N LEU A 285 7.83 19.23 11.86
CA LEU A 285 8.87 18.27 11.45
C LEU A 285 10.16 18.97 11.04
N LEU A 286 10.10 20.22 10.59
CA LEU A 286 11.28 21.01 10.23
C LEU A 286 12.19 21.30 11.43
N HIS A 287 11.74 21.08 12.67
CA HIS A 287 12.60 21.14 13.87
C HIS A 287 13.53 19.93 14.01
N GLN A 288 13.29 18.84 13.28
CA GLN A 288 14.18 17.67 13.24
C GLN A 288 15.43 17.92 12.37
N LEU A 289 15.42 18.99 11.58
CA LEU A 289 16.53 19.39 10.73
C LEU A 289 17.30 20.54 11.39
N SER A 290 18.61 20.37 11.51
CA SER A 290 19.58 21.40 11.85
C SER A 290 19.66 22.48 10.76
N ASP A 291 20.26 23.61 11.10
CA ASP A 291 20.43 24.72 10.15
C ASP A 291 21.37 24.34 8.98
N GLU A 292 22.35 23.46 9.22
CA GLU A 292 23.29 22.97 8.19
C GLU A 292 22.61 22.00 7.21
N GLU A 293 21.75 21.10 7.71
CA GLU A 293 20.92 20.21 6.87
C GLU A 293 19.91 21.01 6.04
N LYS A 294 19.30 22.05 6.63
CA LYS A 294 18.41 22.98 5.91
C LYS A 294 19.14 23.75 4.80
N ALA A 295 20.37 24.22 5.06
CA ALA A 295 21.17 24.90 4.03
C ALA A 295 21.52 23.97 2.85
N SER A 296 21.75 22.68 3.15
CA SER A 296 21.99 21.65 2.13
C SER A 296 20.74 21.41 1.27
N LEU A 297 19.58 21.26 1.92
CA LEU A 297 18.28 21.16 1.24
C LEU A 297 17.97 22.40 0.41
N GLU A 298 18.23 23.60 0.93
CA GLU A 298 18.04 24.87 0.22
C GLU A 298 18.85 24.90 -1.08
N THR A 299 20.15 24.56 -1.00
CA THR A 299 21.06 24.53 -2.14
C THR A 299 20.53 23.58 -3.23
N VAL A 300 20.12 22.38 -2.82
CA VAL A 300 19.63 21.34 -3.73
C VAL A 300 18.27 21.72 -4.34
N CYS A 301 17.34 22.26 -3.54
CA CYS A 301 16.04 22.74 -4.03
C CYS A 301 16.20 23.90 -5.01
N ASN A 302 17.07 24.87 -4.72
CA ASN A 302 17.32 26.01 -5.60
C ASN A 302 17.86 25.57 -6.97
N LYS A 303 18.72 24.55 -7.01
CA LYS A 303 19.31 24.06 -8.25
C LYS A 303 18.40 23.09 -9.01
N LEU A 304 17.88 22.08 -8.33
CA LEU A 304 17.17 20.96 -8.95
C LEU A 304 15.66 21.13 -8.98
N GLY A 305 15.10 21.93 -8.06
CA GLY A 305 13.67 22.21 -7.98
C GLY A 305 13.12 22.90 -9.23
N GLN A 306 13.96 23.62 -9.98
CA GLN A 306 13.58 24.28 -11.23
C GLN A 306 13.69 23.39 -12.48
N LEU A 307 14.27 22.19 -12.35
CA LEU A 307 14.42 21.28 -13.47
C LEU A 307 13.11 20.55 -13.81
N THR A 308 12.91 20.30 -15.10
CA THR A 308 11.84 19.43 -15.60
C THR A 308 12.13 17.97 -15.26
N ALA A 309 11.09 17.13 -15.28
CA ALA A 309 11.23 15.69 -15.03
C ALA A 309 12.26 15.03 -15.97
N SER A 310 12.30 15.43 -17.23
CA SER A 310 13.26 14.92 -18.23
C SER A 310 14.70 15.36 -17.91
N GLN A 311 14.92 16.64 -17.62
CA GLN A 311 16.25 17.16 -17.25
C GLN A 311 16.79 16.50 -15.99
N LEU A 312 15.96 16.42 -14.94
CA LEU A 312 16.35 15.77 -13.69
C LEU A 312 16.59 14.27 -13.89
N SER A 313 15.83 13.62 -14.78
CA SER A 313 16.09 12.23 -15.16
C SER A 313 17.43 12.06 -15.84
N ASN A 314 17.71 12.82 -16.91
CA ASN A 314 18.97 12.73 -17.62
C ASN A 314 20.16 12.95 -16.67
N LEU A 315 20.06 13.97 -15.80
CA LEU A 315 21.08 14.25 -14.79
C LEU A 315 21.34 13.05 -13.88
N THR A 316 20.30 12.44 -13.29
CA THR A 316 20.47 11.24 -12.44
C THR A 316 21.05 10.03 -13.16
N HIS A 317 20.90 9.92 -14.49
CA HIS A 317 21.45 8.80 -15.27
C HIS A 317 22.93 9.03 -15.63
N GLU A 318 23.45 10.24 -15.44
CA GLU A 318 24.87 10.58 -15.63
C GLU A 318 25.67 10.44 -14.33
N GLU A 319 25.01 10.28 -13.18
CA GLU A 319 25.67 10.11 -11.88
C GLU A 319 26.41 8.77 -11.81
N ASP A 320 27.64 8.81 -11.29
CA ASP A 320 28.49 7.61 -11.21
C ASP A 320 27.83 6.53 -10.38
N GLY A 321 27.19 6.91 -9.26
CA GLY A 321 26.45 5.99 -8.40
C GLY A 321 25.29 5.28 -9.10
N TRP A 322 24.64 5.92 -10.08
CA TRP A 322 23.60 5.26 -10.86
C TRP A 322 24.18 4.36 -11.97
N LEU A 323 25.31 4.75 -12.56
CA LEU A 323 25.97 4.02 -13.65
C LEU A 323 26.67 2.73 -13.17
N THR A 324 27.31 2.76 -12.00
CA THR A 324 28.16 1.65 -11.53
C THR A 324 27.44 0.69 -10.58
N THR A 325 26.35 1.11 -9.94
CA THR A 325 25.58 0.25 -9.03
C THR A 325 24.73 -0.76 -9.82
N ALA A 326 24.62 -1.99 -9.33
CA ALA A 326 23.76 -2.99 -9.95
C ALA A 326 22.27 -2.61 -9.80
N HIS A 327 21.42 -3.15 -10.68
CA HIS A 327 19.99 -2.89 -10.61
C HIS A 327 19.39 -3.42 -9.30
N ALA A 328 18.55 -2.61 -8.65
CA ALA A 328 17.90 -2.88 -7.37
C ALA A 328 18.85 -3.04 -6.16
N GLU A 329 20.13 -2.68 -6.31
CA GLU A 329 21.09 -2.64 -5.21
C GLU A 329 21.25 -1.22 -4.65
N CYS A 330 21.73 -1.13 -3.40
CA CYS A 330 21.99 0.14 -2.73
C CYS A 330 23.22 0.86 -3.31
N ILE A 331 23.08 2.18 -3.47
CA ILE A 331 24.12 3.09 -3.94
C ILE A 331 24.94 3.53 -2.72
N SER A 332 26.24 3.30 -2.76
CA SER A 332 27.15 3.78 -1.70
C SER A 332 27.22 5.31 -1.69
N TYR A 333 27.18 5.92 -0.50
CA TYR A 333 27.36 7.36 -0.32
C TYR A 333 28.76 7.84 -0.74
N ALA A 334 29.73 6.94 -0.94
CA ALA A 334 31.03 7.29 -1.53
C ALA A 334 30.90 7.99 -2.91
N HIS A 335 29.82 7.73 -3.64
CA HIS A 335 29.52 8.41 -4.91
C HIS A 335 29.13 9.89 -4.77
N ALA A 336 28.85 10.38 -3.55
CA ALA A 336 28.64 11.79 -3.29
C ALA A 336 29.87 12.66 -3.65
N LEU A 337 31.07 12.09 -3.55
CA LEU A 337 32.32 12.80 -3.85
C LEU A 337 32.46 13.17 -5.34
N THR A 338 31.70 12.52 -6.21
CA THR A 338 31.68 12.80 -7.66
C THR A 338 30.30 13.28 -8.13
N LEU A 339 29.43 13.75 -7.22
CA LEU A 339 28.06 14.18 -7.51
C LEU A 339 28.03 15.32 -8.55
N LYS A 340 27.57 15.04 -9.76
CA LYS A 340 27.64 15.99 -10.89
C LYS A 340 26.51 17.01 -10.83
N GLY A 341 25.34 16.58 -10.37
CA GLY A 341 24.11 17.37 -10.37
C GLY A 341 24.18 18.64 -9.52
N ILE A 342 25.04 18.68 -8.51
CA ILE A 342 25.23 19.87 -7.66
C ILE A 342 26.56 20.61 -7.97
N ASN A 343 27.63 19.90 -8.31
CA ASN A 343 28.95 20.51 -8.49
C ASN A 343 29.25 21.03 -9.91
N GLY A 344 28.49 20.59 -10.92
CA GLY A 344 28.63 21.03 -12.33
C GLY A 344 27.85 22.29 -12.67
#